data_AF-A0A9D4WKY7-F1
#
_entry.id   AF-A0A9D4WKY7-F1
#
_cell.length_a   1.000
_cell.length_b   1.000
_cell.length_c   1.000
_cell.angle_alpha   90.00
_cell.angle_beta   90.00
_cell.angle_gamma   90.00
#
_symmetry.space_group_name_H-M   'P 1'
#
loop_
_entity.id
_entity.type
_entity.pdbx_description
1 polymer ?
#
loop_
_entity_poly.entity_id
_entity_poly.type
_entity_poly.pdbx_seq_one_letter_code
_entity_poly.pdbx_strand_id
1 'polypeptide(L)'
;MRIDLAVIHAVKPLPPFNALAAYDLKSSNRLFLSPLPTDEEALVNNVAVDYNGNAYVTNSIGKYIWKVNVKGEASIFSKSPRFTEHPVDRDTPYSYIGLNGIAYVSSGDYLLVVQSNTGKVFKVEADDGTARHVLLNEDLTRPDGVVFRSDGVVLVVSPQANNLWLLKSNNGWREGVVYDKIDLESEGYPTSVVSRGRDKISDCLKVQFCHSDGDLFKLLSVYKEWEALPQERRNKWCWENSINAKSMRRCQDTVFELESFLEREHGFIVPSYWRWDPHTPSVHDKNMKKASLSVNVAMFSGRNQLGYEVAQTGQHVQLHPSSSLLVFAQKPSWVVFGDLLSVSNEYLVCVSAVEFQSLYDLQPPPSFDVSKMEERKLQTKTLTGFGTILLKRFCGKSNSNLLGHVSRIRKVCLDERIFVEVKVDENLIQLYAASHDMNTATMLVSDVLEYEKKRLRIECMEKCLYHGSGSASPMALFGFGAEIKHLELEKHSLSVDVYHSNINAIDDKELLMFFEKNTSGSICVVYKFQGMGKDPPDREKWGKITFLSPDAAKRAVELDGDEFCGSNLKILPSQSAMGGNKTFLFPEVKARIFWPRRLSRGFGIVICDKNDVNIEWYTPLSP
;
A
#
# COMPACT_ATOMS: atom_id res chain seq x y z
N MET A 1 -30.34 -7.75 16.37
CA MET A 1 -30.35 -7.08 15.06
C MET A 1 -28.95 -6.55 14.83
N ARG A 2 -28.31 -6.83 13.69
CA ARG A 2 -27.01 -6.23 13.36
C ARG A 2 -27.31 -5.00 12.50
N ILE A 3 -26.85 -3.84 12.92
CA ILE A 3 -27.17 -2.57 12.26
C ILE A 3 -25.88 -1.99 11.71
N ASP A 4 -25.92 -1.56 10.46
CA ASP A 4 -24.88 -0.76 9.83
C ASP A 4 -25.31 0.70 9.75
N LEU A 5 -24.37 1.61 10.02
CA LEU A 5 -24.57 3.04 9.91
C LEU A 5 -23.74 3.58 8.74
N ALA A 6 -24.36 4.41 7.90
CA ALA A 6 -23.69 5.10 6.81
C ALA A 6 -23.84 6.61 6.99
N VAL A 7 -22.70 7.29 7.08
CA VAL A 7 -22.63 8.75 7.02
C VAL A 7 -22.64 9.18 5.56
N ILE A 8 -23.58 10.05 5.19
CA ILE A 8 -23.81 10.48 3.81
C ILE A 8 -23.56 11.98 3.71
N HIS A 9 -22.67 12.35 2.80
CA HIS A 9 -22.38 13.74 2.42
C HIS A 9 -22.45 13.88 0.91
N ALA A 10 -23.22 14.85 0.41
CA ALA A 10 -23.28 15.16 -1.01
C ALA A 10 -22.19 16.17 -1.41
N VAL A 11 -21.38 15.79 -2.39
CA VAL A 11 -20.32 16.64 -2.96
C VAL A 11 -20.86 17.36 -4.20
N LYS A 12 -20.37 18.58 -4.46
CA LYS A 12 -20.69 19.33 -5.68
C LYS A 12 -20.48 18.45 -6.93
N PRO A 13 -21.39 18.50 -7.92
CA PRO A 13 -22.42 19.51 -8.13
C PRO A 13 -23.78 19.23 -7.46
N LEU A 14 -23.91 18.20 -6.63
CA LEU A 14 -25.18 17.88 -5.97
C LEU A 14 -25.57 18.95 -4.93
N PRO A 15 -26.88 19.16 -4.67
CA PRO A 15 -27.33 20.02 -3.58
C PRO A 15 -26.74 19.57 -2.24
N PRO A 16 -26.39 20.51 -1.33
CA PRO A 16 -25.89 20.18 0.00
C PRO A 16 -26.86 19.23 0.72
N PHE A 17 -26.37 18.04 1.05
CA PHE A 17 -27.16 17.03 1.73
C PHE A 17 -26.25 16.23 2.67
N ASN A 18 -26.69 16.14 3.92
CA ASN A 18 -25.97 15.54 5.03
C ASN A 18 -26.94 14.66 5.79
N ALA A 19 -26.64 13.38 5.93
CA ALA A 19 -27.55 12.44 6.59
C ALA A 19 -26.81 11.29 7.26
N LEU A 20 -27.48 10.67 8.25
CA LEU A 20 -27.12 9.36 8.78
C LEU A 20 -28.16 8.35 8.30
N ALA A 21 -27.73 7.29 7.64
CA ALA A 21 -28.58 6.16 7.29
C ALA A 21 -28.27 4.97 8.20
N ALA A 22 -29.31 4.22 8.57
CA ALA A 22 -29.18 2.95 9.28
C ALA A 22 -29.77 1.81 8.46
N TYR A 23 -29.10 0.68 8.44
CA TYR A 23 -29.49 -0.51 7.68
C TYR A 23 -29.50 -1.74 8.59
N ASP A 24 -30.49 -2.61 8.43
CA ASP A 24 -30.42 -3.95 8.99
C ASP A 24 -29.51 -4.81 8.12
N LEU A 25 -28.40 -5.26 8.68
CA LEU A 25 -27.39 -6.06 7.97
C LEU A 25 -27.92 -7.40 7.45
N LYS A 26 -28.96 -7.95 8.08
CA LYS A 26 -29.49 -9.25 7.69
C LYS A 26 -30.43 -9.15 6.48
N SER A 27 -31.29 -8.14 6.46
CA SER A 27 -32.26 -7.94 5.38
C SER A 27 -31.82 -6.93 4.32
N SER A 28 -30.73 -6.21 4.56
CA SER A 28 -30.29 -5.04 3.78
C SER A 28 -31.32 -3.92 3.70
N ASN A 29 -32.37 -3.96 4.53
CA ASN A 29 -33.42 -2.94 4.56
C ASN A 29 -32.92 -1.71 5.29
N ARG A 30 -33.19 -0.54 4.72
CA ARG A 30 -32.94 0.74 5.38
C ARG A 30 -33.95 0.96 6.50
N LEU A 31 -33.45 1.10 7.73
CA LEU A 31 -34.24 1.37 8.92
C LEU A 31 -34.67 2.83 8.97
N PHE A 32 -33.72 3.75 8.75
CA PHE A 32 -34.01 5.17 8.62
C PHE A 32 -32.96 5.88 7.75
N LEU A 33 -33.32 7.06 7.28
CA LEU A 33 -32.42 8.06 6.71
C LEU A 33 -32.74 9.38 7.43
N SER A 34 -31.81 9.85 8.24
CA SER A 34 -31.98 11.02 9.10
C SER A 34 -31.18 12.18 8.55
N PRO A 35 -31.84 13.18 7.92
CA PRO A 35 -31.17 14.42 7.56
C PRO A 35 -30.58 15.10 8.79
N LEU A 36 -29.33 15.54 8.72
CA LEU A 36 -28.64 16.18 9.83
C LEU A 36 -28.87 17.70 9.78
N PRO A 37 -29.49 18.30 10.82
CA PRO A 37 -29.84 19.72 10.80
C PRO A 37 -28.59 20.58 10.77
N THR A 38 -28.57 21.60 9.91
CA THR A 38 -27.37 22.40 9.65
C THR A 38 -27.71 23.88 9.55
N ASP A 39 -26.93 24.72 10.24
CA ASP A 39 -27.07 26.20 10.19
C ASP A 39 -26.03 26.86 9.25
N GLU A 40 -24.97 26.16 8.85
CA GLU A 40 -23.79 26.67 8.11
C GLU A 40 -23.23 25.63 7.09
N GLU A 41 -22.03 25.80 6.55
CA GLU A 41 -21.38 24.72 5.79
C GLU A 41 -21.07 23.51 6.70
N ALA A 42 -21.35 22.30 6.20
CA ALA A 42 -21.20 21.08 6.97
C ALA A 42 -20.57 19.97 6.12
N LEU A 43 -19.64 19.24 6.76
CA LEU A 43 -19.01 18.04 6.24
C LEU A 43 -19.16 16.95 7.29
N VAL A 44 -20.05 16.00 7.04
CA VAL A 44 -20.30 14.89 7.96
C VAL A 44 -19.22 13.83 7.75
N ASN A 45 -18.60 13.33 8.82
CA ASN A 45 -17.48 12.39 8.67
C ASN A 45 -17.65 11.08 9.46
N ASN A 46 -17.35 11.07 10.75
CA ASN A 46 -17.35 9.85 11.56
C ASN A 46 -18.58 9.74 12.45
N VAL A 47 -18.87 8.50 12.87
CA VAL A 47 -19.96 8.17 13.77
C VAL A 47 -19.51 7.25 14.90
N ALA A 48 -19.99 7.50 16.11
CA ALA A 48 -19.88 6.62 17.27
C ALA A 48 -21.27 6.28 17.80
N VAL A 49 -21.43 5.15 18.49
CA VAL A 49 -22.73 4.71 19.03
C VAL A 49 -22.59 4.40 20.52
N ASP A 50 -23.52 4.90 21.34
CA ASP A 50 -23.59 4.56 22.76
C ASP A 50 -24.34 3.24 23.03
N TYR A 51 -24.39 2.83 24.31
CA TYR A 51 -25.08 1.59 24.71
C TYR A 51 -26.60 1.66 24.56
N ASN A 52 -27.17 2.86 24.51
CA ASN A 52 -28.59 3.10 24.29
C ASN A 52 -28.95 3.09 22.79
N GLY A 53 -27.96 2.99 21.91
CA GLY A 53 -28.13 3.00 20.46
C GLY A 53 -28.23 4.40 19.85
N ASN A 54 -27.91 5.46 20.60
CA ASN A 54 -27.79 6.80 20.00
C ASN A 54 -26.47 6.90 19.24
N ALA A 55 -26.53 7.48 18.04
CA ALA A 55 -25.38 7.74 17.21
C ALA A 55 -24.93 9.20 17.35
N TYR A 56 -23.62 9.41 17.49
CA TYR A 56 -22.98 10.72 17.56
C TYR A 56 -22.14 10.93 16.31
N VAL A 57 -22.37 12.03 15.60
CA VAL A 57 -21.79 12.24 14.26
C VAL A 57 -21.01 13.54 14.23
N THR A 58 -19.80 13.55 13.68
CA THR A 58 -18.94 14.74 13.63
C THR A 58 -19.23 15.60 12.41
N ASN A 59 -19.27 16.93 12.63
CA ASN A 59 -19.22 17.94 11.57
C ASN A 59 -17.81 18.52 11.47
N SER A 60 -17.06 18.10 10.44
CA SER A 60 -15.67 18.52 10.25
C SER A 60 -15.53 20.00 9.93
N ILE A 61 -16.46 20.59 9.16
CA ILE A 61 -16.39 22.02 8.80
C ILE A 61 -17.06 22.88 9.87
N GLY A 62 -18.27 22.51 10.31
CA GLY A 62 -19.04 23.28 11.29
C GLY A 62 -18.52 23.16 12.72
N LYS A 63 -17.63 22.20 13.02
CA LYS A 63 -16.97 22.01 14.33
C LYS A 63 -17.97 21.79 15.48
N TYR A 64 -18.94 20.92 15.24
CA TYR A 64 -19.90 20.50 16.25
C TYR A 64 -20.31 19.04 16.03
N ILE A 65 -21.02 18.46 16.99
CA ILE A 65 -21.42 17.05 17.00
C ILE A 65 -22.95 16.98 16.91
N TRP A 66 -23.48 16.11 16.06
CA TRP A 66 -24.89 15.74 16.05
C TRP A 66 -25.15 14.52 16.92
N LYS A 67 -26.38 14.39 17.42
CA LYS A 67 -26.91 13.14 17.99
C LYS A 67 -28.14 12.71 17.21
N VAL A 68 -28.17 11.44 16.83
CA VAL A 68 -29.30 10.76 16.19
C VAL A 68 -29.76 9.66 17.14
N ASN A 69 -30.99 9.75 17.62
CA ASN A 69 -31.52 8.74 18.54
C ASN A 69 -31.96 7.46 17.79
N VAL A 70 -32.37 6.44 18.53
CA VAL A 70 -32.82 5.15 17.97
C VAL A 70 -34.05 5.24 17.05
N LYS A 71 -34.78 6.36 17.08
CA LYS A 71 -35.93 6.62 16.18
C LYS A 71 -35.52 7.35 14.89
N GLY A 72 -34.23 7.69 14.75
CA GLY A 72 -33.73 8.48 13.63
C GLY A 72 -33.96 9.99 13.77
N GLU A 73 -34.28 10.50 14.95
CA GLU A 73 -34.44 11.95 15.17
C GLU A 73 -33.05 12.57 15.39
N ALA A 74 -32.68 13.54 14.54
CA ALA A 74 -31.37 14.18 14.56
C ALA A 74 -31.43 15.57 15.22
N SER A 75 -30.42 15.90 16.03
CA SER A 75 -30.26 17.19 16.71
C SER A 75 -28.79 17.59 16.82
N ILE A 76 -28.51 18.88 17.00
CA ILE A 76 -27.17 19.35 17.36
C ILE A 76 -26.95 19.00 18.84
N PHE A 77 -25.93 18.19 19.12
CA PHE A 77 -25.63 17.67 20.45
C PHE A 77 -24.62 18.53 21.20
N SER A 78 -23.52 18.91 20.56
CA SER A 78 -22.49 19.73 21.19
C SER A 78 -21.90 20.73 20.22
N LYS A 79 -22.05 22.03 20.52
CA LYS A 79 -21.48 23.17 19.80
C LYS A 79 -20.50 23.92 20.71
N SER A 80 -19.63 23.18 21.40
CA SER A 80 -18.75 23.73 22.44
C SER A 80 -17.73 24.73 21.88
N PRO A 81 -17.48 25.87 22.56
CA PRO A 81 -16.46 26.84 22.14
C PRO A 81 -15.03 26.26 22.18
N ARG A 82 -14.82 25.16 22.92
CA ARG A 82 -13.54 24.44 22.97
C ARG A 82 -13.09 23.92 21.61
N PHE A 83 -14.03 23.59 20.71
CA PHE A 83 -13.70 23.11 19.37
C PHE A 83 -13.08 24.20 18.47
N THR A 84 -13.12 25.46 18.90
CA THR A 84 -12.60 26.63 18.17
C THR A 84 -11.55 27.42 18.94
N GLU A 85 -11.11 26.95 20.11
CA GLU A 85 -10.24 27.72 20.99
C GLU A 85 -8.78 27.78 20.54
N HIS A 86 -8.36 26.79 19.73
CA HIS A 86 -6.97 26.66 19.29
C HIS A 86 -6.77 27.30 17.91
N PRO A 87 -5.63 27.99 17.69
CA PRO A 87 -5.31 28.58 16.39
C PRO A 87 -5.11 27.49 15.33
N VAL A 88 -5.54 27.78 14.11
CA VAL A 88 -5.39 26.91 12.95
C VAL A 88 -4.45 27.57 11.95
N ASP A 89 -3.42 26.86 11.53
CA ASP A 89 -2.57 27.27 10.42
C ASP A 89 -3.33 27.13 9.10
N ARG A 90 -3.75 28.26 8.53
CA ARG A 90 -4.58 28.31 7.33
C ARG A 90 -3.82 27.93 6.06
N ASP A 91 -2.49 28.00 6.09
CA ASP A 91 -1.63 27.71 4.94
C ASP A 91 -1.38 26.19 4.79
N THR A 92 -1.75 25.40 5.80
CA THR A 92 -1.67 23.94 5.71
C THR A 92 -2.79 23.36 4.82
N PRO A 93 -2.48 22.38 3.95
CA PRO A 93 -3.50 21.65 3.21
C PRO A 93 -4.53 21.05 4.16
N TYR A 94 -5.82 21.17 3.82
CA TYR A 94 -6.94 20.66 4.62
C TYR A 94 -7.14 21.34 5.99
N SER A 95 -6.64 22.57 6.17
CA SER A 95 -6.86 23.39 7.37
C SER A 95 -8.33 23.61 7.75
N TYR A 96 -9.25 23.42 6.79
CA TYR A 96 -10.70 23.47 7.00
C TYR A 96 -11.30 22.23 7.68
N ILE A 97 -10.55 21.12 7.82
CA ILE A 97 -11.03 19.89 8.48
C ILE A 97 -10.81 20.00 9.99
N GLY A 98 -11.88 20.29 10.73
CA GLY A 98 -11.94 20.37 12.19
C GLY A 98 -12.16 19.03 12.88
N LEU A 99 -13.29 18.88 13.58
CA LEU A 99 -13.63 17.66 14.32
C LEU A 99 -13.73 16.46 13.37
N ASN A 100 -13.13 15.33 13.73
CA ASN A 100 -13.02 14.22 12.81
C ASN A 100 -13.41 12.88 13.45
N GLY A 101 -12.44 12.02 13.80
CA GLY A 101 -12.72 10.78 14.49
C GLY A 101 -13.43 10.99 15.82
N ILE A 102 -14.40 10.12 16.09
CA ILE A 102 -15.18 10.08 17.33
C ILE A 102 -15.28 8.63 17.83
N ALA A 103 -15.06 8.42 19.13
CA ALA A 103 -15.21 7.12 19.78
C ALA A 103 -15.98 7.26 21.09
N TYR A 104 -16.94 6.37 21.32
CA TYR A 104 -17.67 6.29 22.58
C TYR A 104 -16.94 5.39 23.59
N VAL A 105 -16.80 5.87 24.82
CA VAL A 105 -16.15 5.16 25.93
C VAL A 105 -17.20 4.81 26.97
N SER A 106 -17.61 3.53 26.97
CA SER A 106 -18.71 3.05 27.80
C SER A 106 -18.44 3.04 29.31
N SER A 107 -17.17 2.92 29.73
CA SER A 107 -16.82 2.83 31.15
C SER A 107 -16.96 4.15 31.91
N GLY A 108 -17.06 5.29 31.21
CA GLY A 108 -17.23 6.60 31.83
C GLY A 108 -18.29 7.47 31.17
N ASP A 109 -19.06 6.94 30.22
CA ASP A 109 -20.15 7.62 29.51
C ASP A 109 -19.74 8.95 28.85
N TYR A 110 -18.71 8.89 27.99
CA TYR A 110 -18.21 10.05 27.27
C TYR A 110 -17.71 9.66 25.87
N LEU A 111 -17.50 10.68 25.04
CA LEU A 111 -16.92 10.58 23.72
C LEU A 111 -15.49 11.14 23.75
N LEU A 112 -14.57 10.50 23.01
CA LEU A 112 -13.30 11.07 22.63
C LEU A 112 -13.37 11.50 21.17
N VAL A 113 -13.03 12.76 20.92
CA VAL A 113 -13.14 13.39 19.60
C VAL A 113 -11.80 14.00 19.24
N VAL A 114 -11.27 13.67 18.07
CA VAL A 114 -10.01 14.24 17.57
C VAL A 114 -10.29 15.38 16.60
N GLN A 115 -9.38 16.36 16.54
CA GLN A 115 -9.47 17.50 15.64
C GLN A 115 -8.27 17.53 14.68
N SER A 116 -8.53 17.38 13.38
CA SER A 116 -7.48 17.16 12.39
C SER A 116 -6.58 18.37 12.16
N ASN A 117 -7.15 19.57 12.13
CA ASN A 117 -6.41 20.81 11.83
C ASN A 117 -5.61 21.39 13.00
N THR A 118 -5.84 20.94 14.24
CA THR A 118 -5.11 21.39 15.43
C THR A 118 -4.33 20.27 16.13
N GLY A 119 -4.62 19.00 15.80
CA GLY A 119 -4.03 17.84 16.47
C GLY A 119 -4.57 17.57 17.87
N LYS A 120 -5.59 18.30 18.32
CA LYS A 120 -6.13 18.20 19.68
C LYS A 120 -7.12 17.07 19.85
N VAL A 121 -7.28 16.64 21.10
CA VAL A 121 -8.26 15.63 21.51
C VAL A 121 -9.19 16.24 22.55
N PHE A 122 -10.49 16.01 22.41
CA PHE A 122 -11.51 16.51 23.31
C PHE A 122 -12.25 15.34 23.94
N LYS A 123 -12.51 15.44 25.24
CA LYS A 123 -13.48 14.60 25.92
C LYS A 123 -14.81 15.35 25.97
N VAL A 124 -15.87 14.71 25.50
CA VAL A 124 -17.23 15.26 25.47
C VAL A 124 -18.13 14.36 26.29
N GLU A 125 -18.73 14.88 27.37
CA GLU A 125 -19.65 14.09 28.19
C GLU A 125 -20.87 13.69 27.37
N ALA A 126 -21.30 12.42 27.46
CA ALA A 126 -22.41 11.91 26.65
C ALA A 126 -23.79 12.38 27.15
N ASP A 127 -23.86 12.81 28.41
CA ASP A 127 -25.08 13.29 29.07
C ASP A 127 -25.52 14.67 28.53
N ASP A 128 -24.61 15.64 28.57
CA ASP A 128 -24.92 17.05 28.27
C ASP A 128 -24.15 17.64 27.08
N GLY A 129 -23.20 16.91 26.50
CA GLY A 129 -22.36 17.39 25.41
C GLY A 129 -21.28 18.38 25.82
N THR A 130 -21.02 18.55 27.12
CA THR A 130 -19.95 19.42 27.63
C THR A 130 -18.59 18.89 27.17
N ALA A 131 -17.84 19.73 26.43
CA ALA A 131 -16.53 19.36 25.92
C ALA A 131 -15.40 20.00 26.74
N ARG A 132 -14.35 19.22 26.97
CA ARG A 132 -13.08 19.64 27.59
C ARG A 132 -11.90 19.17 26.73
N HIS A 133 -10.87 20.00 26.64
CA HIS A 133 -9.61 19.64 25.99
C HIS A 133 -8.86 18.61 26.86
N VAL A 134 -8.38 17.54 26.23
CA VAL A 134 -7.48 16.55 26.82
C VAL A 134 -6.05 17.02 26.60
N LEU A 135 -5.33 17.33 27.69
CA LEU A 135 -3.93 17.74 27.58
C LEU A 135 -3.06 16.53 27.23
N LEU A 136 -2.41 16.59 26.06
CA LEU A 136 -1.42 15.61 25.62
C LEU A 136 0.00 16.17 25.75
N ASN A 137 0.97 15.27 25.84
CA ASN A 137 2.41 15.60 25.81
C ASN A 137 2.88 16.07 24.42
N GLU A 138 2.12 15.81 23.36
CA GLU A 138 2.36 16.31 22.01
C GLU A 138 1.06 16.35 21.20
N ASP A 139 1.02 17.23 20.20
CA ASP A 139 -0.10 17.35 19.28
C ASP A 139 -0.04 16.29 18.20
N LEU A 140 -1.18 15.70 17.87
CA LEU A 140 -1.26 14.65 16.86
C LEU A 140 -1.16 15.27 15.47
N THR A 141 -0.31 14.71 14.62
CA THR A 141 -0.23 15.16 13.22
C THR A 141 -1.46 14.67 12.45
N ARG A 142 -2.42 15.56 12.19
CA ARG A 142 -3.64 15.28 11.39
C ARG A 142 -4.36 13.98 11.78
N PRO A 143 -4.85 13.88 13.03
CA PRO A 143 -5.60 12.73 13.47
C PRO A 143 -6.90 12.59 12.67
N ASP A 144 -7.26 11.36 12.32
CA ASP A 144 -8.45 11.00 11.55
C ASP A 144 -9.32 10.03 12.37
N GLY A 145 -9.38 8.74 12.02
CA GLY A 145 -10.09 7.74 12.81
C GLY A 145 -9.52 7.52 14.22
N VAL A 146 -10.40 7.29 15.20
CA VAL A 146 -10.07 7.00 16.59
C VAL A 146 -10.84 5.77 17.09
N VAL A 147 -10.20 4.92 17.90
CA VAL A 147 -10.86 3.81 18.58
C VAL A 147 -10.34 3.65 20.01
N PHE A 148 -11.26 3.41 20.94
CA PHE A 148 -10.94 3.03 22.32
C PHE A 148 -10.86 1.50 22.44
N ARG A 149 -9.73 0.99 22.94
CA ARG A 149 -9.53 -0.44 23.20
C ARG A 149 -9.99 -0.79 24.62
N SER A 150 -10.36 -2.06 24.83
CA SER A 150 -10.81 -2.58 26.12
C SER A 150 -9.74 -2.54 27.23
N ASP A 151 -8.45 -2.45 26.87
CA ASP A 151 -7.33 -2.30 27.80
C ASP A 151 -7.05 -0.84 28.22
N GLY A 152 -7.90 0.09 27.79
CA GLY A 152 -7.79 1.51 28.12
C GLY A 152 -6.87 2.30 27.20
N VAL A 153 -6.32 1.69 26.16
CA VAL A 153 -5.50 2.36 25.14
C VAL A 153 -6.40 2.96 24.06
N VAL A 154 -6.13 4.20 23.67
CA VAL A 154 -6.77 4.83 22.51
C VAL A 154 -5.81 4.79 21.33
N LEU A 155 -6.30 4.31 20.20
CA LEU A 155 -5.57 4.32 18.95
C LEU A 155 -6.13 5.45 18.08
N VAL A 156 -5.26 6.30 17.55
CA VAL A 156 -5.63 7.35 16.58
C VAL A 156 -4.79 7.16 15.34
N VAL A 157 -5.43 7.09 14.17
CA VAL A 157 -4.73 6.97 12.90
C VAL A 157 -4.51 8.36 12.29
N SER A 158 -3.33 8.55 11.69
CA SER A 158 -2.96 9.81 11.05
C SER A 158 -2.53 9.57 9.60
N PRO A 159 -3.43 9.77 8.62
CA PRO A 159 -3.16 9.43 7.22
C PRO A 159 -1.94 10.15 6.63
N GLN A 160 -1.74 11.44 6.98
CA GLN A 160 -0.64 12.23 6.42
C GLN A 160 0.71 11.92 7.07
N ALA A 161 0.72 11.57 8.34
CA ALA A 161 1.93 11.11 9.02
C ALA A 161 2.21 9.62 8.78
N ASN A 162 1.26 8.91 8.17
CA ASN A 162 1.28 7.47 7.92
C ASN A 162 1.66 6.66 9.18
N ASN A 163 1.08 7.04 10.32
CA ASN A 163 1.34 6.38 11.58
C ASN A 163 0.07 6.20 12.42
N LEU A 164 0.18 5.34 13.42
CA LEU A 164 -0.82 5.07 14.42
C LEU A 164 -0.30 5.56 15.78
N TRP A 165 -1.04 6.45 16.41
CA TRP A 165 -0.74 7.00 17.72
C TRP A 165 -1.39 6.14 18.80
N LEU A 166 -0.61 5.81 19.83
CA LEU A 166 -1.09 5.07 21.00
C LEU A 166 -1.12 6.00 22.21
N LEU A 167 -2.34 6.25 22.69
CA LEU A 167 -2.60 7.16 23.80
C LEU A 167 -3.11 6.39 25.01
N LYS A 168 -2.75 6.85 26.20
CA LYS A 168 -3.28 6.33 27.46
C LYS A 168 -3.54 7.47 28.44
N SER A 169 -4.49 7.26 29.35
CA SER A 169 -4.78 8.16 30.47
C SER A 169 -4.93 7.36 31.75
N ASN A 170 -4.55 7.97 32.88
CA ASN A 170 -4.76 7.45 34.23
C ASN A 170 -5.71 8.33 35.07
N ASN A 171 -6.21 9.42 34.51
CA ASN A 171 -6.99 10.44 35.24
C ASN A 171 -8.34 10.75 34.55
N GLY A 172 -8.93 9.74 33.90
CA GLY A 172 -10.23 9.85 33.25
C GLY A 172 -10.22 10.79 32.04
N TRP A 173 -9.10 10.86 31.33
CA TRP A 173 -8.86 11.72 30.16
C TRP A 173 -9.02 13.22 30.46
N ARG A 174 -8.61 13.64 31.65
CA ARG A 174 -8.26 15.05 31.89
C ARG A 174 -6.94 15.37 31.19
N GLU A 175 -6.00 14.44 31.29
CA GLU A 175 -4.72 14.44 30.60
C GLU A 175 -4.53 13.06 29.94
N GLY A 176 -3.72 13.01 28.90
CA GLY A 176 -3.33 11.79 28.23
C GLY A 176 -1.85 11.86 27.84
N VAL A 177 -1.27 10.69 27.57
CA VAL A 177 0.10 10.57 27.08
C VAL A 177 0.07 9.77 25.79
N VAL A 178 0.62 10.34 24.73
CA VAL A 178 1.13 9.57 23.59
C VAL A 178 2.37 8.84 24.09
N TYR A 179 2.26 7.53 24.25
CA TYR A 179 3.34 6.71 24.80
C TYR A 179 4.06 5.89 23.71
N ASP A 180 3.45 5.75 22.53
CA ASP A 180 4.05 5.04 21.40
C ASP A 180 3.45 5.52 20.07
N LYS A 181 4.21 5.30 18.99
CA LYS A 181 3.83 5.59 17.60
C LYS A 181 4.28 4.44 16.72
N ILE A 182 3.35 3.88 15.97
CA ILE A 182 3.65 2.80 15.03
C ILE A 182 3.58 3.37 13.62
N ASP A 183 4.71 3.40 12.92
CA ASP A 183 4.73 3.72 11.50
C ASP A 183 4.03 2.61 10.71
N LEU A 184 3.14 2.99 9.79
CA LEU A 184 2.32 2.03 9.06
C LEU A 184 3.03 1.65 7.76
N GLU A 185 3.33 0.36 7.58
CA GLU A 185 4.15 -0.18 6.47
C GLU A 185 3.46 -0.17 5.07
N SER A 186 2.41 0.62 4.85
CA SER A 186 1.61 0.55 3.60
C SER A 186 1.79 1.77 2.69
N GLU A 187 1.72 1.55 1.37
CA GLU A 187 1.51 2.57 0.32
C GLU A 187 0.09 3.24 0.39
N GLY A 188 -0.63 3.13 1.50
CA GLY A 188 -2.02 3.56 1.67
C GLY A 188 -2.20 4.94 2.33
N TYR A 189 -3.45 5.41 2.36
CA TYR A 189 -3.88 6.61 3.09
C TYR A 189 -4.83 6.20 4.23
N PRO A 190 -4.30 5.81 5.41
CA PRO A 190 -5.10 5.12 6.42
C PRO A 190 -6.01 6.10 7.17
N THR A 191 -7.30 6.09 6.87
CA THR A 191 -8.31 7.00 7.46
C THR A 191 -9.14 6.38 8.59
N SER A 192 -9.08 5.04 8.76
CA SER A 192 -9.86 4.32 9.76
C SER A 192 -9.00 3.35 10.58
N VAL A 193 -9.39 3.14 11.82
CA VAL A 193 -8.78 2.19 12.75
C VAL A 193 -9.89 1.40 13.44
N VAL A 194 -9.72 0.08 13.54
CA VAL A 194 -10.69 -0.81 14.19
C VAL A 194 -9.98 -1.65 15.24
N SER A 195 -10.56 -1.73 16.44
CA SER A 195 -10.13 -2.64 17.49
C SER A 195 -11.13 -3.78 17.63
N ARG A 196 -10.72 -5.02 17.33
CA ARG A 196 -11.52 -6.22 17.60
C ARG A 196 -11.43 -6.60 19.08
N GLY A 197 -12.37 -6.16 19.90
CA GLY A 197 -12.29 -6.19 21.36
C GLY A 197 -12.49 -7.54 22.07
N ARG A 198 -13.25 -8.50 21.52
CA ARG A 198 -13.37 -9.86 22.09
C ARG A 198 -12.47 -10.88 21.40
N ASP A 199 -12.31 -10.72 20.09
CA ASP A 199 -11.41 -11.58 19.32
C ASP A 199 -9.97 -11.42 19.82
N LYS A 200 -9.52 -10.21 20.21
CA LYS A 200 -8.16 -10.05 20.77
C LYS A 200 -7.92 -10.76 22.10
N ILE A 201 -8.88 -10.82 23.02
CA ILE A 201 -8.67 -11.58 24.28
C ILE A 201 -8.61 -13.07 23.95
N SER A 202 -9.54 -13.57 23.14
CA SER A 202 -9.51 -14.97 22.69
C SER A 202 -8.25 -15.29 21.87
N ASP A 203 -7.80 -14.39 21.02
CA ASP A 203 -6.62 -14.52 20.17
C ASP A 203 -5.34 -14.45 21.03
N CYS A 204 -5.28 -13.57 22.04
CA CYS A 204 -4.18 -13.51 23.00
C CYS A 204 -4.12 -14.77 23.87
N LEU A 205 -5.27 -15.23 24.38
CA LEU A 205 -5.36 -16.49 25.13
C LEU A 205 -4.99 -17.69 24.27
N LYS A 206 -5.27 -17.64 22.97
CA LYS A 206 -4.88 -18.69 22.03
C LYS A 206 -3.37 -18.78 21.81
N VAL A 207 -2.64 -17.65 21.85
CA VAL A 207 -1.18 -17.62 21.66
C VAL A 207 -0.45 -18.52 22.66
N GLN A 208 -0.92 -18.60 23.91
CA GLN A 208 -0.27 -19.42 24.94
C GLN A 208 -0.30 -20.92 24.62
N PHE A 209 -1.25 -21.37 23.79
CA PHE A 209 -1.38 -22.75 23.35
C PHE A 209 -0.73 -23.02 21.98
N CYS A 210 -0.27 -21.98 21.28
CA CYS A 210 0.34 -22.14 19.97
C CYS A 210 1.66 -22.92 20.08
N HIS A 211 1.86 -23.85 19.16
CA HIS A 211 3.05 -24.68 19.10
C HIS A 211 3.83 -24.41 17.80
N SER A 212 5.16 -24.47 17.86
CA SER A 212 6.04 -24.21 16.71
C SER A 212 5.80 -25.19 15.56
N ASP A 213 5.49 -26.45 15.89
CA ASP A 213 5.17 -27.47 14.89
C ASP A 213 3.77 -27.36 14.27
N GLY A 214 2.93 -26.44 14.76
CA GLY A 214 1.64 -26.10 14.17
C GLY A 214 0.42 -26.55 14.96
N ASP A 215 -0.72 -26.61 14.26
CA ASP A 215 -2.04 -26.63 14.87
C ASP A 215 -2.43 -27.96 15.51
N LEU A 216 -1.93 -29.10 15.02
CA LEU A 216 -2.18 -30.40 15.64
C LEU A 216 -1.62 -30.44 17.07
N PHE A 217 -0.41 -29.92 17.25
CA PHE A 217 0.25 -29.83 18.56
C PHE A 217 -0.39 -28.78 19.47
N LYS A 218 -0.90 -27.67 18.91
CA LYS A 218 -1.75 -26.73 19.65
C LYS A 218 -2.99 -27.42 20.23
N LEU A 219 -3.70 -28.20 19.40
CA LEU A 219 -4.90 -28.91 19.84
C LEU A 219 -4.58 -29.95 20.93
N LEU A 220 -3.46 -30.66 20.78
CA LEU A 220 -2.98 -31.62 21.79
C LEU A 220 -2.62 -30.92 23.12
N SER A 221 -1.96 -29.77 23.07
CA SER A 221 -1.62 -28.96 24.25
C SER A 221 -2.86 -28.55 25.02
N VAL A 222 -3.87 -28.02 24.31
CA VAL A 222 -5.16 -27.64 24.91
C VAL A 222 -5.84 -28.84 25.58
N TYR A 223 -5.82 -30.02 24.95
CA TYR A 223 -6.42 -31.22 25.52
C TYR A 223 -5.69 -31.71 26.77
N LYS A 224 -4.36 -31.76 26.74
CA LYS A 224 -3.57 -32.26 27.87
C LYS A 224 -3.64 -31.33 29.09
N GLU A 225 -3.64 -30.02 28.88
CA GLU A 225 -3.87 -29.06 29.98
C GLU A 225 -5.26 -29.20 30.59
N TRP A 226 -6.30 -29.38 29.76
CA TRP A 226 -7.67 -29.58 30.24
C TRP A 226 -7.85 -30.92 30.99
N GLU A 227 -7.23 -31.99 30.49
CA GLU A 227 -7.27 -33.33 31.07
C GLU A 227 -6.61 -33.38 32.46
N ALA A 228 -5.50 -32.66 32.65
CA ALA A 228 -4.79 -32.59 33.92
C ALA A 228 -5.59 -31.91 35.06
N LEU A 229 -6.63 -31.15 34.73
CA LEU A 229 -7.45 -30.45 35.72
C LEU A 229 -8.50 -31.36 36.38
N PRO A 230 -8.84 -31.13 37.67
CA PRO A 230 -9.98 -31.75 38.31
C PRO A 230 -11.29 -31.48 37.57
N GLN A 231 -12.18 -32.47 37.50
CA GLN A 231 -13.41 -32.43 36.69
C GLN A 231 -14.30 -31.20 36.99
N GLU A 232 -14.33 -30.75 38.25
CA GLU A 232 -15.10 -29.58 38.68
C GLU A 232 -14.56 -28.26 38.12
N ARG A 233 -13.26 -28.15 37.88
CA ARG A 233 -12.60 -26.93 37.37
C ARG A 233 -12.58 -26.85 35.85
N ARG A 234 -12.75 -27.97 35.15
CA ARG A 234 -12.65 -28.08 33.68
C ARG A 234 -13.58 -27.12 32.94
N ASN A 235 -14.84 -26.98 33.36
CA ASN A 235 -15.79 -26.06 32.72
C ASN A 235 -15.40 -24.59 32.92
N LYS A 236 -14.94 -24.24 34.13
CA LYS A 236 -14.49 -22.88 34.46
C LYS A 236 -13.24 -22.52 33.65
N TRP A 237 -12.27 -23.42 33.58
CA TRP A 237 -11.05 -23.23 32.77
C TRP A 237 -11.36 -23.06 31.28
N CYS A 238 -12.30 -23.83 30.73
CA CYS A 238 -12.74 -23.64 29.34
C CYS A 238 -13.31 -22.24 29.10
N TRP A 239 -14.12 -21.73 30.04
CA TRP A 239 -14.66 -20.38 29.96
C TRP A 239 -13.56 -19.31 30.05
N GLU A 240 -12.63 -19.45 31.00
CA GLU A 240 -11.50 -18.53 31.20
C GLU A 240 -10.56 -18.47 29.98
N ASN A 241 -10.39 -19.58 29.27
CA ASN A 241 -9.49 -19.69 28.12
C ASN A 241 -10.20 -19.59 26.76
N SER A 242 -11.49 -19.20 26.74
CA SER A 242 -12.28 -19.10 25.49
C SER A 242 -12.35 -20.41 24.68
N ILE A 243 -12.40 -21.55 25.35
CA ILE A 243 -12.46 -22.90 24.77
C ILE A 243 -13.87 -23.49 24.89
N ASN A 244 -14.30 -24.25 23.88
CA ASN A 244 -15.60 -24.91 23.89
C ASN A 244 -15.59 -26.18 24.76
N ALA A 245 -16.17 -26.10 25.97
CA ALA A 245 -16.26 -27.22 26.90
C ALA A 245 -17.02 -28.45 26.36
N LYS A 246 -17.97 -28.28 25.43
CA LYS A 246 -18.67 -29.41 24.80
C LYS A 246 -17.75 -30.17 23.85
N SER A 247 -16.90 -29.46 23.10
CA SER A 247 -15.91 -30.08 22.21
C SER A 247 -14.86 -30.88 22.99
N MET A 248 -14.40 -30.35 24.13
CA MET A 248 -13.44 -31.07 24.99
C MET A 248 -14.01 -32.39 25.52
N ARG A 249 -15.26 -32.38 26.02
CA ARG A 249 -15.92 -33.59 26.48
C ARG A 249 -16.08 -34.63 25.36
N ARG A 250 -16.54 -34.21 24.18
CA ARG A 250 -16.63 -35.11 23.03
C ARG A 250 -15.28 -35.72 22.65
N CYS A 251 -14.22 -34.92 22.68
CA CYS A 251 -12.88 -35.42 22.42
C CYS A 251 -12.46 -36.48 23.45
N GLN A 252 -12.76 -36.26 24.74
CA GLN A 252 -12.51 -37.24 25.80
C GLN A 252 -13.30 -38.54 25.60
N ASP A 253 -14.60 -38.43 25.27
CA ASP A 253 -15.45 -39.58 25.00
C ASP A 253 -14.90 -40.42 23.82
N THR A 254 -14.49 -39.77 22.73
CA THR A 254 -13.87 -40.44 21.58
C THR A 254 -12.55 -41.11 21.93
N VAL A 255 -11.70 -40.48 22.75
CA VAL A 255 -10.45 -41.11 23.22
C VAL A 255 -10.76 -42.38 24.01
N PHE A 256 -11.71 -42.32 24.96
CA PHE A 256 -12.10 -43.50 25.74
C PHE A 256 -12.70 -44.63 24.89
N GLU A 257 -13.49 -44.29 23.86
CA GLU A 257 -14.01 -45.26 22.92
C GLU A 257 -12.88 -45.95 22.14
N LEU A 258 -11.88 -45.20 21.68
CA LEU A 258 -10.71 -45.73 20.97
C LEU A 258 -9.84 -46.61 21.87
N GLU A 259 -9.55 -46.19 23.09
CA GLU A 259 -8.80 -46.99 24.07
C GLU A 259 -9.54 -48.30 24.37
N SER A 260 -10.83 -48.20 24.67
CA SER A 260 -11.71 -49.34 24.88
C SER A 260 -11.73 -50.32 23.71
N PHE A 261 -11.74 -49.82 22.47
CA PHE A 261 -11.72 -50.63 21.26
C PHE A 261 -10.38 -51.35 21.10
N LEU A 262 -9.26 -50.64 21.29
CA LEU A 262 -7.91 -51.22 21.20
C LEU A 262 -7.68 -52.32 22.24
N GLU A 263 -8.18 -52.13 23.46
CA GLU A 263 -8.08 -53.11 24.54
C GLU A 263 -8.96 -54.34 24.30
N ARG A 264 -10.24 -54.14 23.91
CA ARG A 264 -11.21 -55.24 23.81
C ARG A 264 -11.10 -56.03 22.51
N GLU A 265 -11.02 -55.35 21.38
CA GLU A 265 -11.09 -56.00 20.05
C GLU A 265 -9.72 -56.46 19.56
N HIS A 266 -8.65 -55.74 19.93
CA HIS A 266 -7.30 -56.02 19.45
C HIS A 266 -6.33 -56.49 20.55
N GLY A 267 -6.74 -56.48 21.82
CA GLY A 267 -5.91 -56.94 22.94
C GLY A 267 -4.66 -56.10 23.18
N PHE A 268 -4.63 -54.86 22.69
CA PHE A 268 -3.49 -53.96 22.90
C PHE A 268 -3.48 -53.41 24.33
N ILE A 269 -2.30 -53.31 24.93
CA ILE A 269 -2.11 -52.63 26.21
C ILE A 269 -1.97 -51.13 25.91
N VAL A 270 -2.93 -50.32 26.37
CA VAL A 270 -2.84 -48.86 26.29
C VAL A 270 -1.98 -48.37 27.46
N PRO A 271 -0.75 -47.86 27.21
CA PRO A 271 0.16 -47.51 28.29
C PRO A 271 -0.19 -46.15 28.89
N SER A 272 -0.59 -46.12 30.17
CA SER A 272 -0.94 -44.89 30.90
C SER A 272 0.25 -44.07 31.40
N TYR A 273 1.48 -44.59 31.26
CA TYR A 273 2.70 -43.94 31.73
C TYR A 273 3.28 -42.91 30.76
N TRP A 274 2.82 -42.90 29.50
CA TRP A 274 3.32 -41.95 28.53
C TRP A 274 2.73 -40.56 28.79
N ARG A 275 3.61 -39.60 29.08
CA ARG A 275 3.27 -38.19 29.25
C ARG A 275 3.91 -37.40 28.12
N TRP A 276 3.07 -36.80 27.29
CA TRP A 276 3.50 -35.87 26.26
C TRP A 276 3.79 -34.51 26.90
N ASP A 277 4.95 -33.93 26.56
CA ASP A 277 5.37 -32.60 27.01
C ASP A 277 5.60 -31.71 25.78
N PRO A 278 4.88 -30.57 25.65
CA PRO A 278 5.04 -29.63 24.54
C PRO A 278 6.45 -29.07 24.35
N HIS A 279 7.28 -29.05 25.40
CA HIS A 279 8.60 -28.42 25.36
C HIS A 279 9.74 -29.40 25.03
N THR A 280 9.48 -30.71 25.04
CA THR A 280 10.49 -31.73 24.75
C THR A 280 10.15 -32.49 23.47
N PRO A 281 10.82 -32.18 22.34
CA PRO A 281 10.56 -32.89 21.08
C PRO A 281 10.88 -34.38 21.23
N SER A 282 9.90 -35.22 20.92
CA SER A 282 9.95 -36.67 21.04
C SER A 282 9.98 -37.35 19.67
N VAL A 283 10.51 -38.58 19.61
CA VAL A 283 10.39 -39.46 18.44
C VAL A 283 8.92 -39.69 18.07
N HIS A 284 8.01 -39.64 19.05
CA HIS A 284 6.58 -39.81 18.86
C HIS A 284 5.92 -38.63 18.13
N ASP A 285 6.46 -37.41 18.27
CA ASP A 285 5.95 -36.23 17.55
C ASP A 285 6.15 -36.40 16.04
N LYS A 286 7.27 -37.01 15.64
CA LYS A 286 7.52 -37.38 14.24
C LYS A 286 6.49 -38.40 13.76
N ASN A 287 6.16 -39.41 14.57
CA ASN A 287 5.16 -40.42 14.22
C ASN A 287 3.73 -39.84 14.15
N MET A 288 3.36 -38.90 15.03
CA MET A 288 2.07 -38.21 14.97
C MET A 288 1.94 -37.35 13.71
N LYS A 289 3.00 -36.63 13.34
CA LYS A 289 3.07 -35.91 12.06
C LYS A 289 2.89 -36.87 10.88
N LYS A 290 3.55 -38.04 10.91
CA LYS A 290 3.42 -39.11 9.90
C LYS A 290 2.02 -39.73 9.81
N ALA A 291 1.36 -39.96 10.93
CA ALA A 291 -0.01 -40.49 10.91
C ALA A 291 -1.01 -39.50 10.26
N SER A 292 -0.73 -38.20 10.34
CA SER A 292 -1.56 -37.13 9.78
C SER A 292 -1.24 -36.80 8.30
N LEU A 293 -0.19 -37.40 7.75
CA LEU A 293 0.38 -37.11 6.42
C LEU A 293 -0.36 -37.82 5.26
N SER A 294 -1.32 -38.70 5.53
CA SER A 294 -1.83 -39.67 4.56
C SER A 294 -2.74 -39.10 3.45
N VAL A 295 -3.23 -37.86 3.55
CA VAL A 295 -4.20 -37.34 2.56
C VAL A 295 -4.00 -35.88 2.14
N ASN A 296 -3.52 -34.98 3.02
CA ASN A 296 -3.58 -33.53 2.77
C ASN A 296 -2.20 -32.88 2.97
N VAL A 297 -1.48 -32.66 1.88
CA VAL A 297 -0.11 -32.09 1.88
C VAL A 297 -0.07 -30.85 1.00
N ALA A 298 0.65 -29.82 1.45
CA ALA A 298 0.92 -28.63 0.65
C ALA A 298 2.39 -28.18 0.77
N MET A 299 2.92 -27.60 -0.30
CA MET A 299 4.29 -27.10 -0.37
C MET A 299 4.31 -25.57 -0.46
N PHE A 300 5.21 -24.91 0.26
CA PHE A 300 5.35 -23.47 0.17
C PHE A 300 5.80 -23.05 -1.23
N SER A 301 5.02 -22.21 -1.89
CA SER A 301 5.22 -21.86 -3.30
C SER A 301 6.40 -20.90 -3.54
N GLY A 302 7.06 -20.43 -2.48
CA GLY A 302 8.22 -19.52 -2.54
C GLY A 302 7.89 -18.05 -2.26
N ARG A 303 6.60 -17.68 -2.19
CA ARG A 303 6.15 -16.31 -1.87
C ARG A 303 4.85 -16.33 -1.04
N ASN A 304 4.81 -15.51 0.02
CA ASN A 304 3.70 -15.50 0.98
C ASN A 304 2.35 -15.18 0.34
N GLN A 305 2.32 -14.24 -0.61
CA GLN A 305 1.08 -13.82 -1.26
C GLN A 305 0.43 -14.96 -2.05
N LEU A 306 1.24 -15.82 -2.64
CA LEU A 306 0.78 -17.00 -3.39
C LEU A 306 0.44 -18.16 -2.43
N GLY A 307 1.10 -18.24 -1.28
CA GLY A 307 0.79 -19.20 -0.23
C GLY A 307 1.45 -20.56 -0.46
N TYR A 308 0.67 -21.62 -0.34
CA TYR A 308 1.07 -23.02 -0.45
C TYR A 308 0.37 -23.69 -1.61
N GLU A 309 1.09 -24.48 -2.40
CA GLU A 309 0.54 -25.34 -3.45
C GLU A 309 0.07 -26.66 -2.83
N VAL A 310 -1.23 -26.94 -2.94
CA VAL A 310 -1.84 -28.21 -2.51
C VAL A 310 -1.44 -29.31 -3.47
N ALA A 311 -0.90 -30.41 -2.94
CA ALA A 311 -0.25 -31.44 -3.73
C ALA A 311 -1.20 -32.21 -4.65
N GLN A 312 -2.45 -32.43 -4.23
CA GLN A 312 -3.45 -33.18 -5.01
C GLN A 312 -4.08 -32.34 -6.13
N THR A 313 -4.28 -31.05 -5.91
CA THR A 313 -5.03 -30.18 -6.83
C THR A 313 -4.14 -29.22 -7.63
N GLY A 314 -2.91 -28.97 -7.17
CA GLY A 314 -2.02 -27.94 -7.71
C GLY A 314 -2.49 -26.50 -7.43
N GLN A 315 -3.55 -26.32 -6.63
CA GLN A 315 -4.09 -25.00 -6.30
C GLN A 315 -3.24 -24.31 -5.24
N HIS A 316 -3.13 -23.00 -5.37
CA HIS A 316 -2.37 -22.15 -4.46
C HIS A 316 -3.28 -21.52 -3.42
N VAL A 317 -3.04 -21.83 -2.15
CA VAL A 317 -3.94 -21.54 -1.03
C VAL A 317 -3.16 -20.92 0.13
N GLN A 318 -3.73 -19.91 0.79
CA GLN A 318 -3.10 -19.28 1.94
C GLN A 318 -3.37 -20.04 3.23
N LEU A 319 -2.47 -19.90 4.21
CA LEU A 319 -2.73 -20.37 5.56
C LEU A 319 -3.87 -19.56 6.17
N HIS A 320 -4.79 -20.24 6.85
CA HIS A 320 -5.82 -19.52 7.59
C HIS A 320 -5.18 -18.62 8.67
N PRO A 321 -5.67 -17.38 8.90
CA PRO A 321 -5.10 -16.47 9.90
C PRO A 321 -5.04 -17.04 11.33
N SER A 322 -5.81 -18.11 11.60
CA SER A 322 -5.79 -18.79 12.88
C SER A 322 -4.65 -19.80 13.06
N SER A 323 -3.80 -20.02 12.06
CA SER A 323 -2.73 -21.02 12.14
C SER A 323 -1.64 -20.62 13.13
N SER A 324 -1.16 -21.59 13.91
CA SER A 324 -0.07 -21.37 14.88
C SER A 324 1.24 -21.04 14.19
N LEU A 325 1.47 -21.53 12.97
CA LEU A 325 2.69 -21.26 12.20
C LEU A 325 2.86 -19.76 11.91
N LEU A 326 1.75 -19.04 11.70
CA LEU A 326 1.76 -17.58 11.49
C LEU A 326 2.18 -16.82 12.75
N VAL A 327 1.83 -17.31 13.94
CA VAL A 327 2.19 -16.69 15.23
C VAL A 327 3.71 -16.71 15.42
N PHE A 328 4.38 -17.77 14.99
CA PHE A 328 5.84 -17.91 15.07
C PHE A 328 6.58 -17.38 13.84
N ALA A 329 5.88 -16.74 12.89
CA ALA A 329 6.40 -16.32 11.60
C ALA A 329 7.13 -17.44 10.82
N GLN A 330 6.77 -18.70 11.08
CA GLN A 330 7.39 -19.86 10.45
C GLN A 330 6.76 -20.15 9.10
N LYS A 331 7.61 -20.51 8.13
CA LYS A 331 7.23 -20.84 6.76
C LYS A 331 7.89 -22.15 6.36
N PRO A 332 7.46 -23.26 6.97
CA PRO A 332 8.00 -24.57 6.62
C PRO A 332 7.77 -24.84 5.13
N SER A 333 8.75 -25.47 4.49
CA SER A 333 8.68 -25.83 3.07
C SER A 333 7.50 -26.77 2.78
N TRP A 334 7.14 -27.63 3.74
CA TRP A 334 6.08 -28.61 3.63
C TRP A 334 5.16 -28.54 4.84
N VAL A 335 3.87 -28.64 4.59
CA VAL A 335 2.84 -28.66 5.62
C VAL A 335 1.81 -29.76 5.34
N VAL A 336 1.25 -30.28 6.43
CA VAL A 336 -0.02 -31.00 6.40
C VAL A 336 -1.13 -30.10 6.87
N PHE A 337 -2.34 -30.29 6.34
CA PHE A 337 -3.51 -29.54 6.73
C PHE A 337 -4.69 -30.47 6.98
N GLY A 338 -5.59 -30.08 7.88
CA GLY A 338 -6.79 -30.87 8.18
C GLY A 338 -7.83 -30.73 7.07
N ASP A 339 -8.25 -29.50 6.81
CA ASP A 339 -9.33 -29.18 5.87
C ASP A 339 -9.00 -27.94 5.04
N LEU A 340 -9.66 -27.84 3.87
CA LEU A 340 -9.66 -26.64 3.03
C LEU A 340 -10.98 -25.89 3.27
N LEU A 341 -10.87 -24.69 3.83
CA LEU A 341 -12.02 -23.84 4.14
C LEU A 341 -12.25 -22.85 3.01
N SER A 342 -13.40 -22.97 2.34
CA SER A 342 -13.84 -22.03 1.30
C SER A 342 -14.96 -21.15 1.86
N VAL A 343 -14.65 -19.86 2.07
CA VAL A 343 -15.64 -18.84 2.49
C VAL A 343 -15.75 -17.75 1.43
N SER A 344 -14.86 -16.75 1.50
CA SER A 344 -14.67 -15.72 0.47
C SER A 344 -13.37 -15.93 -0.31
N ASN A 345 -12.37 -16.50 0.37
CA ASN A 345 -11.14 -17.03 -0.19
C ASN A 345 -10.97 -18.47 0.34
N GLU A 346 -10.10 -19.23 -0.29
CA GLU A 346 -9.70 -20.56 0.15
C GLU A 346 -8.54 -20.47 1.15
N TYR A 347 -8.66 -21.21 2.26
CA TYR A 347 -7.63 -21.27 3.30
C TYR A 347 -7.35 -22.69 3.76
N LEU A 348 -6.09 -22.98 4.04
CA LEU A 348 -5.66 -24.20 4.72
C LEU A 348 -5.90 -24.07 6.23
N VAL A 349 -6.63 -25.01 6.82
CA VAL A 349 -6.98 -25.02 8.25
C VAL A 349 -6.34 -26.23 8.94
N CYS A 350 -6.02 -26.07 10.23
CA CYS A 350 -5.35 -27.08 11.05
C CYS A 350 -4.00 -27.48 10.44
N VAL A 351 -3.12 -26.50 10.26
CA VAL A 351 -1.87 -26.65 9.51
C VAL A 351 -0.71 -26.97 10.45
N SER A 352 0.08 -28.00 10.10
CA SER A 352 1.27 -28.42 10.86
C SER A 352 2.49 -28.63 9.97
N ALA A 353 3.66 -28.24 10.47
CA ALA A 353 4.92 -28.35 9.76
C ALA A 353 5.38 -29.81 9.66
N VAL A 354 5.85 -30.22 8.48
CA VAL A 354 6.38 -31.58 8.25
C VAL A 354 7.72 -31.52 7.52
N GLU A 355 8.56 -32.53 7.79
CA GLU A 355 9.86 -32.67 7.13
C GLU A 355 9.70 -33.48 5.85
N PHE A 356 10.40 -33.06 4.79
CA PHE A 356 10.41 -33.71 3.48
C PHE A 356 10.69 -35.22 3.53
N GLN A 357 11.66 -35.66 4.34
CA GLN A 357 12.03 -37.07 4.45
C GLN A 357 10.88 -37.94 4.98
N SER A 358 9.98 -37.36 5.78
CA SER A 358 8.83 -38.09 6.34
C SER A 358 7.76 -38.42 5.29
N LEU A 359 7.77 -37.77 4.12
CA LEU A 359 6.82 -38.04 3.03
C LEU A 359 7.12 -39.35 2.29
N TYR A 360 8.40 -39.73 2.19
CA TYR A 360 8.82 -40.96 1.50
C TYR A 360 8.59 -42.23 2.33
N ASP A 361 8.50 -42.09 3.64
CA ASP A 361 8.25 -43.21 4.57
C ASP A 361 6.77 -43.65 4.60
N LEU A 362 5.88 -42.95 3.88
CA LEU A 362 4.45 -43.23 3.88
C LEU A 362 4.11 -44.49 3.07
N GLN A 363 3.24 -45.33 3.63
CA GLN A 363 2.63 -46.46 2.94
C GLN A 363 1.10 -46.32 2.97
N PRO A 364 0.42 -46.21 1.80
CA PRO A 364 0.99 -46.15 0.45
C PRO A 364 1.73 -44.84 0.15
N PRO A 365 2.62 -44.81 -0.86
CA PRO A 365 3.32 -43.59 -1.26
C PRO A 365 2.33 -42.50 -1.71
N PRO A 366 2.67 -41.21 -1.56
CA PRO A 366 1.81 -40.11 -1.96
C PRO A 366 1.45 -40.18 -3.44
N SER A 367 0.22 -39.80 -3.77
CA SER A 367 -0.30 -39.82 -5.15
C SER A 367 0.27 -38.73 -6.07
N PHE A 368 1.20 -37.90 -5.56
CA PHE A 368 1.75 -36.73 -6.25
C PHE A 368 3.27 -36.81 -6.35
N ASP A 369 3.82 -36.17 -7.39
CA ASP A 369 5.25 -36.16 -7.67
C ASP A 369 5.93 -34.95 -6.99
N VAL A 370 6.66 -35.25 -5.93
CA VAL A 370 7.35 -34.28 -5.09
C VAL A 370 8.39 -33.47 -5.89
N SER A 371 9.15 -34.12 -6.77
CA SER A 371 10.20 -33.46 -7.56
C SER A 371 9.61 -32.41 -8.51
N LYS A 372 8.48 -32.75 -9.16
CA LYS A 372 7.75 -31.81 -10.02
C LYS A 372 7.14 -30.63 -9.27
N MET A 373 6.82 -30.80 -7.98
CA MET A 373 6.40 -29.67 -7.15
C MET A 373 7.58 -28.74 -6.85
N GLU A 374 8.73 -29.29 -6.45
CA GLU A 374 9.93 -28.49 -6.18
C GLU A 374 10.41 -27.71 -7.40
N GLU A 375 10.35 -28.28 -8.60
CA GLU A 375 10.67 -27.57 -9.84
C GLU A 375 9.74 -26.38 -10.12
N ARG A 376 8.47 -26.46 -9.67
CA ARG A 376 7.47 -25.41 -9.81
C ARG A 376 7.54 -24.35 -8.71
N LYS A 377 8.32 -24.58 -7.66
CA LYS A 377 8.56 -23.61 -6.58
C LYS A 377 9.22 -22.35 -7.13
N LEU A 378 8.67 -21.18 -6.75
CA LEU A 378 9.27 -19.91 -7.12
C LEU A 378 10.59 -19.72 -6.38
N GLN A 379 11.64 -19.40 -7.13
CA GLN A 379 12.92 -18.97 -6.61
C GLN A 379 12.94 -17.44 -6.53
N THR A 380 13.77 -16.91 -5.63
CA THR A 380 13.98 -15.46 -5.50
C THR A 380 15.36 -15.09 -6.03
N LYS A 381 15.43 -14.08 -6.89
CA LYS A 381 16.69 -13.47 -7.32
C LYS A 381 16.68 -11.98 -6.98
N THR A 382 17.76 -11.53 -6.34
CA THR A 382 17.90 -10.12 -5.95
C THR A 382 18.85 -9.42 -6.90
N LEU A 383 18.40 -8.32 -7.49
CA LEU A 383 19.23 -7.42 -8.27
C LEU A 383 19.48 -6.16 -7.44
N THR A 384 20.73 -5.68 -7.44
CA THR A 384 21.16 -4.52 -6.64
C THR A 384 22.04 -3.59 -7.48
N GLY A 385 22.39 -2.43 -6.91
CA GLY A 385 23.31 -1.48 -7.56
C GLY A 385 22.62 -0.48 -8.48
N PHE A 386 21.32 -0.29 -8.32
CA PHE A 386 20.55 0.73 -9.03
C PHE A 386 20.65 2.09 -8.30
N GLY A 387 20.14 3.16 -8.89
CA GLY A 387 19.99 4.44 -8.18
C GLY A 387 18.52 4.67 -7.87
N THR A 388 18.18 5.40 -6.79
CA THR A 388 16.78 5.67 -6.41
C THR A 388 15.98 6.32 -7.55
N ILE A 389 16.62 7.18 -8.36
CA ILE A 389 16.02 7.81 -9.54
C ILE A 389 15.69 6.77 -10.62
N LEU A 390 16.60 5.84 -10.90
CA LEU A 390 16.41 4.78 -11.88
C LEU A 390 15.28 3.83 -11.45
N LEU A 391 15.26 3.44 -10.17
CA LEU A 391 14.20 2.60 -9.62
C LEU A 391 12.83 3.28 -9.68
N LYS A 392 12.74 4.57 -9.33
CA LYS A 392 11.49 5.33 -9.45
C LYS A 392 10.98 5.42 -10.89
N ARG A 393 11.87 5.51 -11.88
CA ARG A 393 11.48 5.47 -13.30
C ARG A 393 11.01 4.10 -13.75
N PHE A 394 11.72 3.06 -13.34
CA PHE A 394 11.36 1.67 -13.59
C PHE A 394 9.96 1.37 -13.03
N CYS A 395 9.64 1.90 -11.84
CA CYS A 395 8.30 1.79 -11.25
C CYS A 395 7.24 2.62 -12.00
N GLY A 396 7.57 3.85 -12.39
CA GLY A 396 6.60 4.81 -12.92
C GLY A 396 5.69 5.39 -11.84
N LYS A 397 4.74 6.25 -12.24
CA LYS A 397 3.77 6.83 -11.30
C LYS A 397 2.79 5.74 -10.85
N SER A 398 2.58 5.60 -9.55
CA SER A 398 1.69 4.58 -8.97
C SER A 398 1.98 3.16 -9.47
N ASN A 399 3.26 2.83 -9.70
CA ASN A 399 3.72 1.53 -10.20
C ASN A 399 3.16 1.13 -11.59
N SER A 400 2.68 2.08 -12.40
CA SER A 400 2.09 1.79 -13.72
C SER A 400 3.06 1.10 -14.67
N ASN A 401 4.33 1.54 -14.70
CA ASN A 401 5.35 0.97 -15.59
C ASN A 401 5.75 -0.42 -15.10
N LEU A 402 5.93 -0.59 -13.78
CA LEU A 402 6.22 -1.89 -13.18
C LEU A 402 5.17 -2.93 -13.54
N LEU A 403 3.88 -2.59 -13.43
CA LEU A 403 2.78 -3.48 -13.80
C LEU A 403 2.84 -3.85 -15.30
N GLY A 404 3.14 -2.90 -16.18
CA GLY A 404 3.34 -3.16 -17.61
C GLY A 404 4.52 -4.08 -17.88
N HIS A 405 5.67 -3.85 -17.21
CA HIS A 405 6.85 -4.71 -17.32
C HIS A 405 6.56 -6.13 -16.83
N VAL A 406 5.90 -6.28 -15.68
CA VAL A 406 5.49 -7.58 -15.13
C VAL A 406 4.55 -8.31 -16.09
N SER A 407 3.52 -7.64 -16.62
CA SER A 407 2.58 -8.22 -17.58
C SER A 407 3.31 -8.73 -18.83
N ARG A 408 4.26 -7.96 -19.36
CA ARG A 408 5.08 -8.38 -20.51
C ARG A 408 5.93 -9.61 -20.19
N ILE A 409 6.58 -9.63 -19.03
CA ILE A 409 7.41 -10.78 -18.60
C ILE A 409 6.54 -12.04 -18.50
N ARG A 410 5.37 -11.95 -17.85
CA ARG A 410 4.41 -13.06 -17.73
C ARG A 410 3.97 -13.58 -19.09
N LYS A 411 3.68 -12.69 -20.04
CA LYS A 411 3.31 -13.07 -21.42
C LYS A 411 4.42 -13.78 -22.17
N VAL A 412 5.69 -13.39 -21.96
CA VAL A 412 6.84 -14.02 -22.62
C VAL A 412 7.14 -15.40 -22.02
N CYS A 413 7.05 -15.52 -20.70
CA CYS A 413 7.29 -16.79 -20.00
C CYS A 413 6.08 -17.74 -20.01
N LEU A 414 4.89 -17.26 -20.36
CA LEU A 414 3.62 -17.98 -20.22
C LEU A 414 3.34 -18.44 -18.77
N ASP A 415 3.84 -17.68 -17.78
CA ASP A 415 3.64 -17.95 -16.36
C ASP A 415 3.15 -16.69 -15.63
N GLU A 416 1.90 -16.73 -15.16
CA GLU A 416 1.26 -15.65 -14.38
C GLU A 416 1.84 -15.50 -12.96
N ARG A 417 2.62 -16.48 -12.50
CA ARG A 417 3.20 -16.54 -11.15
C ARG A 417 4.53 -15.78 -11.04
N ILE A 418 4.94 -15.05 -12.08
CA ILE A 418 6.12 -14.21 -12.04
C ILE A 418 5.79 -12.90 -11.32
N PHE A 419 6.65 -12.51 -10.38
CA PHE A 419 6.52 -11.26 -9.64
C PHE A 419 7.84 -10.47 -9.65
N VAL A 420 7.72 -9.15 -9.70
CA VAL A 420 8.82 -8.20 -9.59
C VAL A 420 8.46 -7.21 -8.51
N GLU A 421 9.20 -7.21 -7.41
CA GLU A 421 9.08 -6.26 -6.32
C GLU A 421 10.26 -5.29 -6.35
N VAL A 422 9.99 -4.00 -6.18
CA VAL A 422 11.02 -2.96 -6.19
C VAL A 422 11.00 -2.28 -4.84
N LYS A 423 12.10 -2.38 -4.09
CA LYS A 423 12.28 -1.65 -2.84
C LYS A 423 13.26 -0.51 -3.07
N VAL A 424 12.71 0.68 -3.27
CA VAL A 424 13.49 1.87 -3.62
C VAL A 424 14.45 2.27 -2.50
N ASP A 425 14.03 2.15 -1.25
CA ASP A 425 14.82 2.54 -0.07
C ASP A 425 15.98 1.58 0.20
N GLU A 426 15.75 0.28 -0.02
CA GLU A 426 16.78 -0.76 0.10
C GLU A 426 17.62 -0.90 -1.20
N ASN A 427 17.32 -0.11 -2.23
CA ASN A 427 17.97 -0.14 -3.55
C ASN A 427 18.04 -1.54 -4.20
N LEU A 428 16.93 -2.28 -4.12
CA LEU A 428 16.88 -3.66 -4.61
C LEU A 428 15.63 -3.95 -5.42
N ILE A 429 15.77 -4.90 -6.34
CA ILE A 429 14.67 -5.49 -7.10
C ILE A 429 14.67 -6.99 -6.80
N GLN A 430 13.54 -7.49 -6.31
CA GLN A 430 13.32 -8.91 -6.05
C GLN A 430 12.46 -9.52 -7.16
N LEU A 431 13.05 -10.48 -7.86
CA LEU A 431 12.41 -11.27 -8.90
C LEU A 431 11.99 -12.63 -8.33
N TYR A 432 10.74 -13.01 -8.57
CA TYR A 432 10.19 -14.31 -8.20
C TYR A 432 9.72 -15.02 -9.47
N ALA A 433 10.30 -16.18 -9.77
CA ALA A 433 9.96 -16.98 -10.94
C ALA A 433 10.34 -18.45 -10.71
N ALA A 434 9.75 -19.36 -11.47
CA ALA A 434 10.20 -20.75 -11.50
C ALA A 434 11.64 -20.84 -12.05
N SER A 435 12.35 -21.93 -11.75
CA SER A 435 13.77 -22.07 -12.10
C SER A 435 14.04 -21.94 -13.60
N HIS A 436 13.12 -22.40 -14.45
CA HIS A 436 13.26 -22.33 -15.91
C HIS A 436 13.02 -20.92 -16.49
N ASP A 437 12.20 -20.10 -15.82
CA ASP A 437 11.86 -18.74 -16.27
C ASP A 437 12.78 -17.65 -15.71
N MET A 438 13.51 -17.95 -14.63
CA MET A 438 14.30 -16.97 -13.89
C MET A 438 15.31 -16.20 -14.76
N ASN A 439 15.94 -16.89 -15.71
CA ASN A 439 16.92 -16.27 -16.61
C ASN A 439 16.24 -15.29 -17.58
N THR A 440 15.14 -15.71 -18.21
CA THR A 440 14.34 -14.87 -19.12
C THR A 440 13.77 -13.65 -18.39
N ALA A 441 13.20 -13.83 -17.20
CA ALA A 441 12.68 -12.74 -16.39
C ALA A 441 13.79 -11.75 -15.98
N THR A 442 14.98 -12.25 -15.60
CA THR A 442 16.13 -11.40 -15.28
C THR A 442 16.57 -10.56 -16.49
N MET A 443 16.68 -11.19 -17.66
CA MET A 443 17.09 -10.51 -18.90
C MET A 443 16.13 -9.38 -19.23
N LEU A 444 14.82 -9.64 -19.24
CA LEU A 444 13.81 -8.64 -19.56
C LEU A 444 13.80 -7.45 -18.58
N VAL A 445 14.01 -7.70 -17.29
CA VAL A 445 14.15 -6.61 -16.30
C VAL A 445 15.43 -5.81 -16.55
N SER A 446 16.55 -6.49 -16.81
CA SER A 446 17.84 -5.85 -17.07
C SER A 446 17.80 -4.98 -18.33
N ASP A 447 17.14 -5.43 -19.40
CA ASP A 447 16.99 -4.67 -20.63
C ASP A 447 16.21 -3.36 -20.43
N VAL A 448 15.18 -3.38 -19.58
CA VAL A 448 14.42 -2.17 -19.23
C VAL A 448 15.26 -1.23 -18.39
N LEU A 449 15.99 -1.76 -17.40
CA LEU A 449 16.84 -0.94 -16.53
C LEU A 449 17.98 -0.29 -17.32
N GLU A 450 18.62 -1.00 -18.25
CA GLU A 450 19.69 -0.43 -19.07
C GLU A 450 19.13 0.61 -20.05
N TYR A 451 17.92 0.40 -20.58
CA TYR A 451 17.22 1.41 -21.38
C TYR A 451 16.94 2.70 -20.59
N GLU A 452 16.35 2.59 -19.40
CA GLU A 452 16.06 3.76 -18.55
C GLU A 452 17.32 4.46 -18.07
N LYS A 453 18.38 3.70 -17.79
CA LYS A 453 19.71 4.24 -17.45
C LYS A 453 20.34 4.99 -18.62
N LYS A 454 20.23 4.47 -19.85
CA LYS A 454 20.66 5.19 -21.06
C LYS A 454 19.88 6.50 -21.21
N ARG A 455 18.56 6.47 -21.02
CA ARG A 455 17.70 7.67 -21.07
C ARG A 455 18.09 8.73 -20.04
N LEU A 456 18.34 8.33 -18.80
CA LEU A 456 18.79 9.25 -17.74
C LEU A 456 20.11 9.96 -18.06
N ARG A 457 20.98 9.35 -18.87
CA ARG A 457 22.26 9.96 -19.27
C ARG A 457 22.10 11.02 -20.37
N ILE A 458 21.14 10.83 -21.27
CA ILE A 458 20.92 11.71 -22.44
C ILE A 458 19.88 12.80 -22.17
N GLU A 459 19.11 12.67 -21.09
CA GLU A 459 18.08 13.63 -20.73
C GLU A 459 18.66 15.00 -20.41
N CYS A 460 18.01 16.04 -20.95
CA CYS A 460 18.39 17.43 -20.72
C CYS A 460 17.23 18.21 -20.09
N MET A 461 17.56 19.19 -19.27
CA MET A 461 16.61 20.17 -18.76
C MET A 461 16.60 21.39 -19.68
N GLU A 462 15.46 21.68 -20.27
CA GLU A 462 15.23 22.89 -21.05
C GLU A 462 14.99 24.07 -20.10
N LYS A 463 15.78 25.14 -20.23
CA LYS A 463 15.62 26.35 -19.42
C LYS A 463 15.72 27.60 -20.28
N CYS A 464 14.68 28.42 -20.17
CA CYS A 464 14.66 29.76 -20.71
C CYS A 464 15.65 30.65 -19.96
N LEU A 465 16.56 31.31 -20.67
CA LEU A 465 17.60 32.15 -20.06
C LEU A 465 17.14 33.59 -19.82
N TYR A 466 16.03 34.02 -20.42
CA TYR A 466 15.52 35.38 -20.29
C TYR A 466 13.99 35.44 -20.44
N HIS A 467 13.29 36.06 -19.49
CA HIS A 467 11.82 36.20 -19.51
C HIS A 467 11.37 37.66 -19.75
N GLY A 468 11.92 38.33 -20.78
CA GLY A 468 11.49 39.68 -21.13
C GLY A 468 10.20 39.72 -21.95
N SER A 469 9.44 40.81 -21.84
CA SER A 469 8.24 41.04 -22.64
C SER A 469 8.62 41.40 -24.09
N GLY A 470 8.76 40.38 -24.95
CA GLY A 470 8.86 40.53 -26.41
C GLY A 470 9.82 39.54 -27.08
N SER A 471 9.25 38.61 -27.86
CA SER A 471 9.91 37.60 -28.72
C SER A 471 10.64 36.44 -28.02
N ALA A 472 10.82 35.34 -28.78
CA ALA A 472 11.36 34.06 -28.35
C ALA A 472 12.68 34.21 -27.58
N SER A 473 12.66 33.73 -26.35
CA SER A 473 13.78 33.81 -25.42
C SER A 473 14.88 32.82 -25.77
N PRO A 474 16.17 33.18 -25.62
CA PRO A 474 17.26 32.22 -25.74
C PRO A 474 17.08 31.07 -24.76
N MET A 475 17.28 29.84 -25.24
CA MET A 475 17.06 28.62 -24.48
C MET A 475 18.36 27.84 -24.33
N ALA A 476 18.58 27.24 -23.17
CA ALA A 476 19.68 26.32 -22.94
C ALA A 476 19.15 24.93 -22.59
N LEU A 477 19.78 23.90 -23.16
CA LEU A 477 19.62 22.51 -22.77
C LEU A 477 20.75 22.14 -21.81
N PHE A 478 20.39 21.81 -20.57
CA PHE A 478 21.36 21.38 -19.54
C PHE A 478 21.31 19.87 -19.40
N GLY A 479 22.40 19.18 -19.75
CA GLY A 479 22.57 17.74 -19.54
C GLY A 479 23.02 17.40 -18.12
N PHE A 480 23.43 16.13 -17.95
CA PHE A 480 23.96 15.63 -16.69
C PHE A 480 25.12 16.50 -16.16
N GLY A 481 25.13 16.77 -14.85
CA GLY A 481 26.14 17.62 -14.22
C GLY A 481 26.01 19.12 -14.54
N ALA A 482 24.85 19.55 -15.07
CA ALA A 482 24.61 20.92 -15.55
C ALA A 482 25.50 21.34 -16.74
N GLU A 483 26.01 20.36 -17.50
CA GLU A 483 26.71 20.59 -18.76
C GLU A 483 25.75 21.25 -19.77
N ILE A 484 26.15 22.39 -20.35
CA ILE A 484 25.37 23.03 -21.42
C ILE A 484 25.54 22.19 -22.68
N LYS A 485 24.49 21.47 -23.08
CA LYS A 485 24.48 20.64 -24.28
C LYS A 485 24.19 21.43 -25.55
N HIS A 486 23.31 22.43 -25.45
CA HIS A 486 22.98 23.32 -26.55
C HIS A 486 22.52 24.68 -26.03
N LEU A 487 22.85 25.72 -26.77
CA LEU A 487 22.39 27.09 -26.52
C LEU A 487 21.74 27.62 -27.80
N GLU A 488 20.42 27.75 -27.78
CA GLU A 488 19.65 28.24 -28.91
C GLU A 488 19.49 29.75 -28.84
N LEU A 489 20.12 30.45 -29.79
CA LEU A 489 20.11 31.90 -29.93
C LEU A 489 19.36 32.38 -31.18
N GLU A 490 19.13 31.49 -32.15
CA GLU A 490 18.73 31.84 -33.52
C GLU A 490 17.25 31.54 -33.84
N LYS A 491 16.44 31.31 -32.81
CA LYS A 491 14.99 31.04 -32.89
C LYS A 491 14.61 29.73 -33.61
N HIS A 492 15.52 28.76 -33.71
CA HIS A 492 15.15 27.45 -34.23
C HIS A 492 14.33 26.67 -33.21
N SER A 493 13.31 25.93 -33.67
CA SER A 493 12.58 25.01 -32.79
C SER A 493 13.41 23.76 -32.56
N LEU A 494 13.78 23.50 -31.30
CA LEU A 494 14.42 22.25 -30.88
C LEU A 494 13.41 21.12 -30.67
N SER A 495 12.12 21.43 -30.72
CA SER A 495 11.07 20.48 -30.39
C SER A 495 10.07 20.33 -31.51
N VAL A 496 9.48 19.13 -31.57
CA VAL A 496 8.38 18.78 -32.46
C VAL A 496 7.20 18.28 -31.63
N ASP A 497 6.00 18.66 -32.05
CA ASP A 497 4.75 18.10 -31.56
C ASP A 497 4.34 16.94 -32.47
N VAL A 498 4.07 15.78 -31.88
CA VAL A 498 3.72 14.54 -32.59
C VAL A 498 2.24 14.23 -32.37
N TYR A 499 1.54 13.97 -33.46
CA TYR A 499 0.13 13.65 -33.51
C TYR A 499 -0.09 12.29 -34.19
N HIS A 500 -1.08 11.55 -33.72
CA HIS A 500 -1.48 10.26 -34.28
C HIS A 500 -2.98 10.03 -34.08
N SER A 501 -3.65 9.49 -35.11
CA SER A 501 -5.09 9.23 -35.14
C SER A 501 -5.56 8.27 -34.03
N ASN A 502 -4.69 7.36 -33.58
CA ASN A 502 -4.95 6.44 -32.49
C ASN A 502 -3.80 6.44 -31.47
N ILE A 503 -3.80 7.42 -30.56
CA ILE A 503 -2.75 7.57 -29.53
C ILE A 503 -2.66 6.32 -28.63
N ASN A 504 -3.78 5.66 -28.36
CA ASN A 504 -3.84 4.53 -27.43
C ASN A 504 -3.24 3.24 -28.00
N ALA A 505 -3.08 3.14 -29.32
CA ALA A 505 -2.45 2.00 -29.98
C ALA A 505 -0.92 2.13 -30.10
N ILE A 506 -0.35 3.29 -29.79
CA ILE A 506 1.09 3.52 -29.89
C ILE A 506 1.81 2.90 -28.68
N ASP A 507 2.81 2.06 -28.95
CA ASP A 507 3.86 1.76 -27.97
C ASP A 507 4.86 2.93 -27.94
N ASP A 508 4.88 3.65 -26.82
CA ASP A 508 5.76 4.81 -26.60
C ASP A 508 7.24 4.47 -26.85
N LYS A 509 7.67 3.25 -26.54
CA LYS A 509 9.07 2.82 -26.72
C LYS A 509 9.39 2.63 -28.20
N GLU A 510 8.48 2.01 -28.95
CA GLU A 510 8.67 1.80 -30.40
C GLU A 510 8.70 3.12 -31.15
N LEU A 511 7.81 4.06 -30.79
CA LEU A 511 7.78 5.39 -31.40
C LEU A 511 9.08 6.15 -31.11
N LEU A 512 9.57 6.13 -29.87
CA LEU A 512 10.84 6.78 -29.53
C LEU A 512 12.03 6.13 -30.24
N MET A 513 12.06 4.81 -30.40
CA MET A 513 13.09 4.13 -31.18
C MET A 513 13.03 4.51 -32.67
N PHE A 514 11.83 4.68 -33.24
CA PHE A 514 11.64 5.16 -34.60
C PHE A 514 12.26 6.55 -34.79
N PHE A 515 11.97 7.50 -33.89
CA PHE A 515 12.60 8.82 -33.93
C PHE A 515 14.10 8.76 -33.69
N GLU A 516 14.60 7.97 -32.72
CA GLU A 516 16.05 7.84 -32.49
C GLU A 516 16.79 7.33 -33.73
N LYS A 517 16.23 6.34 -34.43
CA LYS A 517 16.81 5.76 -35.65
C LYS A 517 16.91 6.77 -36.79
N ASN A 518 15.88 7.60 -36.97
CA ASN A 518 15.79 8.55 -38.07
C ASN A 518 16.42 9.92 -37.78
N THR A 519 16.65 10.26 -36.50
CA THR A 519 17.17 11.59 -36.09
C THR A 519 18.60 11.54 -35.55
N SER A 520 19.29 10.39 -35.67
CA SER A 520 20.66 10.17 -35.16
C SER A 520 20.75 10.23 -33.62
N GLY A 521 19.76 9.67 -32.92
CA GLY A 521 19.84 9.41 -31.48
C GLY A 521 19.86 10.64 -30.57
N SER A 522 19.24 11.75 -30.99
CA SER A 522 19.37 13.07 -30.35
C SER A 522 18.21 13.46 -29.43
N ILE A 523 17.35 12.53 -28.99
CA ILE A 523 16.19 12.86 -28.15
C ILE A 523 16.63 13.19 -26.72
N CYS A 524 16.27 14.39 -26.23
CA CYS A 524 16.60 14.87 -24.88
C CYS A 524 15.42 14.86 -23.93
N VAL A 525 14.25 15.29 -24.41
CA VAL A 525 13.07 15.50 -23.58
C VAL A 525 11.87 14.94 -24.32
N VAL A 526 11.06 14.17 -23.61
CA VAL A 526 9.79 13.66 -24.11
C VAL A 526 8.72 14.05 -23.13
N TYR A 527 7.74 14.80 -23.59
CA TYR A 527 6.57 15.19 -22.82
C TYR A 527 5.34 14.56 -23.45
N LYS A 528 4.69 13.63 -22.74
CA LYS A 528 3.44 13.01 -23.19
C LYS A 528 2.26 13.83 -22.70
N PHE A 529 1.32 14.17 -23.59
CA PHE A 529 0.10 14.85 -23.20
C PHE A 529 -0.87 13.84 -22.56
N GLN A 530 -1.37 14.14 -21.35
CA GLN A 530 -2.47 13.39 -20.74
C GLN A 530 -3.77 13.95 -21.33
N GLY A 531 -4.43 13.18 -22.22
CA GLY A 531 -5.59 13.60 -23.03
C GLY A 531 -6.81 14.11 -22.26
N MET A 532 -6.71 15.32 -21.70
CA MET A 532 -7.77 16.09 -21.03
C MET A 532 -8.09 17.39 -21.80
N GLY A 533 -7.73 17.46 -23.08
CA GLY A 533 -8.10 18.56 -23.96
C GLY A 533 -9.60 18.49 -24.31
N LYS A 534 -10.32 19.60 -24.10
CA LYS A 534 -11.74 19.72 -24.47
C LYS A 534 -11.94 19.86 -25.99
N ASP A 535 -10.89 20.19 -26.73
CA ASP A 535 -10.96 20.48 -28.17
C ASP A 535 -10.45 19.31 -29.06
N PRO A 536 -10.99 19.13 -30.28
CA PRO A 536 -10.62 18.03 -31.20
C PRO A 536 -9.11 17.89 -31.52
N PRO A 537 -8.33 18.95 -31.79
CA PRO A 537 -6.91 18.82 -32.15
C PRO A 537 -6.02 18.35 -30.98
N ASP A 538 -6.46 18.54 -29.74
CA ASP A 538 -5.71 18.09 -28.55
C ASP A 538 -5.89 16.59 -28.26
N ARG A 539 -6.92 15.94 -28.83
CA ARG A 539 -7.18 14.51 -28.66
C ARG A 539 -6.32 13.61 -29.53
N GLU A 540 -5.73 14.16 -30.58
CA GLU A 540 -4.82 13.46 -31.51
C GLU A 540 -3.35 13.75 -31.23
N LYS A 541 -3.05 14.62 -30.25
CA LYS A 541 -1.69 14.97 -29.84
C LYS A 541 -1.11 13.94 -28.87
N TRP A 542 -0.14 13.14 -29.32
CA TRP A 542 0.57 12.17 -28.47
C TRP A 542 1.50 12.89 -27.47
N GLY A 543 2.33 13.81 -27.96
CA GLY A 543 3.43 14.35 -27.16
C GLY A 543 4.26 15.43 -27.84
N LYS A 544 5.22 15.99 -27.11
CA LYS A 544 6.28 16.88 -27.58
C LYS A 544 7.63 16.18 -27.39
N ILE A 545 8.44 16.11 -28.44
CA ILE A 545 9.80 15.56 -28.42
C ILE A 545 10.78 16.71 -28.64
N THR A 546 11.82 16.82 -27.81
CA THR A 546 12.88 17.83 -27.92
C THR A 546 14.21 17.15 -28.19
N PHE A 547 14.99 17.71 -29.11
CA PHE A 547 16.25 17.17 -29.59
C PHE A 547 17.47 18.00 -29.16
N LEU A 548 18.65 17.38 -29.16
CA LEU A 548 19.93 18.03 -28.83
C LEU A 548 20.31 19.15 -29.81
N SER A 549 19.89 19.04 -31.08
CA SER A 549 20.23 20.00 -32.12
C SER A 549 19.03 20.38 -32.98
N PRO A 550 19.01 21.62 -33.53
CA PRO A 550 18.02 22.05 -34.50
C PRO A 550 17.95 21.14 -35.73
N ASP A 551 19.08 20.60 -36.18
CA ASP A 551 19.11 19.73 -37.36
C ASP A 551 18.44 18.38 -37.10
N ALA A 552 18.56 17.84 -35.89
CA ALA A 552 17.81 16.65 -35.50
C ALA A 552 16.31 16.92 -35.44
N ALA A 553 15.90 18.10 -34.95
CA ALA A 553 14.50 18.52 -34.97
C ALA A 553 13.97 18.70 -36.40
N LYS A 554 14.77 19.28 -37.32
CA LYS A 554 14.42 19.39 -38.74
C LYS A 554 14.21 18.02 -39.38
N ARG A 555 15.15 17.08 -39.19
CA ARG A 555 15.00 15.69 -39.65
C ARG A 555 13.76 15.01 -39.07
N ALA A 556 13.39 15.32 -37.83
CA ALA A 556 12.17 14.77 -37.23
C ALA A 556 10.91 15.29 -37.92
N VAL A 557 10.89 16.54 -38.37
CA VAL A 557 9.78 17.14 -39.12
C VAL A 557 9.66 16.55 -40.53
N GLU A 558 10.77 16.12 -41.13
CA GLU A 558 10.77 15.43 -42.43
C GLU A 558 10.07 14.06 -42.39
N LEU A 559 9.81 13.50 -41.20
CA LEU A 559 9.05 12.26 -41.00
C LEU A 559 7.52 12.50 -40.99
N ASP A 560 7.06 13.73 -41.21
CA ASP A 560 5.63 14.03 -41.33
C ASP A 560 5.02 13.25 -42.50
N GLY A 561 3.94 12.51 -42.23
CA GLY A 561 3.28 11.65 -43.20
C GLY A 561 3.77 10.21 -43.24
N ASP A 562 4.84 9.84 -42.52
CA ASP A 562 5.32 8.46 -42.45
C ASP A 562 4.30 7.54 -41.73
N GLU A 563 4.16 6.32 -42.24
CA GLU A 563 3.28 5.31 -41.65
C GLU A 563 3.88 4.74 -40.36
N PHE A 564 3.13 4.81 -39.27
CA PHE A 564 3.47 4.20 -37.99
C PHE A 564 2.22 3.55 -37.37
N CYS A 565 2.29 2.27 -37.02
CA CYS A 565 1.14 1.54 -36.44
C CYS A 565 -0.17 1.63 -37.27
N GLY A 566 -0.06 1.59 -38.61
CA GLY A 566 -1.21 1.57 -39.53
C GLY A 566 -1.90 2.92 -39.73
N SER A 567 -1.28 4.04 -39.33
CA SER A 567 -1.73 5.39 -39.64
C SER A 567 -0.53 6.33 -39.81
N ASN A 568 -0.73 7.45 -40.52
CA ASN A 568 0.35 8.40 -40.75
C ASN A 568 0.59 9.27 -39.52
N LEU A 569 1.85 9.46 -39.17
CA LEU A 569 2.26 10.45 -38.17
C LEU A 569 2.04 11.85 -38.73
N LYS A 570 1.59 12.76 -37.87
CA LYS A 570 1.61 14.19 -38.16
C LYS A 570 2.58 14.89 -37.21
N ILE A 571 3.59 15.57 -37.74
CA ILE A 571 4.72 16.11 -36.97
C ILE A 571 4.88 17.59 -37.31
N LEU A 572 4.79 18.44 -36.29
CA LEU A 572 4.87 19.89 -36.47
C LEU A 572 5.98 20.48 -35.59
N PRO A 573 6.77 21.46 -36.08
CA PRO A 573 7.64 22.24 -35.20
C PRO A 573 6.84 22.88 -34.07
N SER A 574 7.28 22.70 -32.83
CA SER A 574 6.60 23.26 -31.65
C SER A 574 6.84 24.77 -31.59
N GLN A 575 5.83 25.58 -31.93
CA GLN A 575 5.94 27.04 -31.84
C GLN A 575 5.73 27.53 -30.41
N SER A 576 6.68 28.28 -29.84
CA SER A 576 6.37 29.15 -28.70
C SER A 576 5.50 30.29 -29.21
N ALA A 577 4.25 30.37 -28.75
CA ALA A 577 3.38 31.50 -29.04
C ALA A 577 4.12 32.81 -28.68
N MET A 578 4.29 33.70 -29.68
CA MET A 578 4.71 35.12 -29.64
C MET A 578 5.86 35.42 -30.62
N GLY A 579 5.47 35.77 -31.85
CA GLY A 579 6.37 36.28 -32.89
C GLY A 579 6.73 37.76 -32.74
N GLY A 580 7.92 38.12 -33.21
CA GLY A 580 8.38 39.49 -33.43
C GLY A 580 9.88 39.59 -33.72
N ASN A 581 10.26 40.19 -34.85
CA ASN A 581 11.66 40.43 -35.22
C ASN A 581 12.21 41.70 -34.54
N LYS A 582 12.97 41.53 -33.45
CA LYS A 582 13.92 42.53 -32.96
C LYS A 582 15.19 41.83 -32.49
N THR A 583 16.33 42.37 -32.87
CA THR A 583 17.69 41.93 -32.51
C THR A 583 17.95 42.25 -31.03
N PHE A 584 18.53 41.32 -30.27
CA PHE A 584 18.87 41.54 -28.86
C PHE A 584 20.13 42.41 -28.73
N LEU A 585 20.07 43.44 -27.87
CA LEU A 585 21.25 44.03 -27.22
C LEU A 585 21.33 43.35 -25.84
N PHE A 586 22.35 42.54 -25.60
CA PHE A 586 22.55 41.86 -24.32
C PHE A 586 23.09 42.85 -23.26
N PRO A 587 22.38 43.11 -22.15
CA PRO A 587 23.04 43.51 -20.91
C PRO A 587 23.53 42.25 -20.18
N GLU A 588 24.64 42.39 -19.46
CA GLU A 588 25.36 41.36 -18.70
C GLU A 588 24.46 40.24 -18.13
N VAL A 589 24.72 39.00 -18.56
CA VAL A 589 23.99 37.82 -18.07
C VAL A 589 24.45 37.50 -16.64
N LYS A 590 23.56 37.67 -15.65
CA LYS A 590 23.78 37.18 -14.28
C LYS A 590 23.28 35.75 -14.14
N ALA A 591 24.18 34.78 -14.17
CA ALA A 591 23.87 33.39 -13.83
C ALA A 591 24.03 33.15 -12.32
N ARG A 592 23.04 32.50 -11.71
CA ARG A 592 23.04 32.12 -10.29
C ARG A 592 23.25 30.61 -10.20
N ILE A 593 24.48 30.19 -9.86
CA ILE A 593 24.82 28.76 -9.73
C ILE A 593 24.72 28.34 -8.26
N PHE A 594 24.08 27.21 -7.98
CA PHE A 594 23.96 26.64 -6.63
C PHE A 594 24.52 25.23 -6.62
N TRP A 595 25.61 25.01 -5.87
CA TRP A 595 26.20 23.67 -5.69
C TRP A 595 25.74 23.11 -4.35
N PRO A 596 25.06 21.95 -4.29
CA PRO A 596 24.68 21.38 -3.01
C PRO A 596 25.81 20.51 -2.47
N ARG A 597 26.38 20.91 -1.32
CA ARG A 597 26.50 20.02 -0.13
C ARG A 597 27.16 20.62 1.13
N ARG A 598 27.71 21.86 1.14
CA ARG A 598 28.08 22.59 2.40
C ARG A 598 27.97 24.12 2.27
N LEU A 599 27.65 24.80 3.39
CA LEU A 599 27.52 26.27 3.52
C LEU A 599 28.89 26.98 3.41
N SER A 600 29.13 27.69 2.31
CA SER A 600 30.10 28.78 2.24
C SER A 600 29.37 30.10 2.53
N ARG A 601 29.80 30.84 3.56
CA ARG A 601 29.32 32.21 3.85
C ARG A 601 30.25 33.26 3.24
N GLY A 602 30.49 33.15 1.94
CA GLY A 602 31.28 34.13 1.20
C GLY A 602 30.78 34.25 -0.23
N PHE A 603 30.65 35.48 -0.71
CA PHE A 603 30.35 35.79 -2.11
C PHE A 603 31.66 36.06 -2.84
N GLY A 604 31.84 35.48 -4.02
CA GLY A 604 32.86 35.87 -4.99
C GLY A 604 32.16 36.43 -6.23
N ILE A 605 32.63 37.57 -6.72
CA ILE A 605 32.16 38.18 -7.97
C ILE A 605 33.20 37.84 -9.05
N VAL A 606 32.77 37.20 -10.13
CA VAL A 606 33.55 37.13 -11.38
C VAL A 606 32.88 38.08 -12.35
N ILE A 607 33.63 39.11 -12.76
CA ILE A 607 33.24 40.06 -13.80
C ILE A 607 33.97 39.58 -15.04
N CYS A 608 33.24 39.15 -16.07
CA CYS A 608 33.81 38.90 -17.38
C CYS A 608 33.67 40.18 -18.20
N ASP A 609 34.79 40.76 -18.59
CA ASP A 609 34.82 41.90 -19.50
C ASP A 609 34.51 41.47 -20.93
N LYS A 610 34.06 42.40 -21.76
CA LYS A 610 33.67 42.15 -23.17
C LYS A 610 34.79 41.51 -24.01
N ASN A 611 36.05 41.60 -23.54
CA ASN A 611 37.24 41.10 -24.21
C ASN A 611 37.74 39.76 -23.65
N ASP A 612 37.08 39.18 -22.65
CA ASP A 612 37.52 37.90 -22.05
C ASP A 612 37.19 36.68 -22.91
N VAL A 613 36.44 36.87 -24.00
CA VAL A 613 36.17 35.84 -25.01
C VAL A 613 36.91 36.21 -26.30
N ASN A 614 38.03 35.52 -26.58
CA ASN A 614 38.59 35.51 -27.93
C ASN A 614 37.61 34.75 -28.83
N ILE A 615 36.78 35.49 -29.55
CA ILE A 615 35.93 34.96 -30.61
C ILE A 615 36.83 34.72 -31.83
N GLU A 616 37.55 33.60 -31.83
CA GLU A 616 38.05 33.04 -33.08
C GLU A 616 36.87 32.33 -33.76
N TRP A 617 36.36 32.95 -34.82
CA TRP A 617 35.44 32.30 -35.75
C TRP A 617 36.16 31.09 -36.35
N TYR A 618 35.76 29.89 -35.94
CA TYR A 618 36.10 28.67 -36.66
C TYR A 618 35.52 28.76 -38.07
N THR A 619 36.36 29.15 -39.04
CA THR A 619 36.14 28.88 -40.46
C THR A 619 36.02 27.37 -40.68
N PRO A 620 35.06 26.89 -41.48
CA PRO A 620 34.92 25.47 -41.77
C PRO A 620 36.10 25.03 -42.66
N LEU A 621 36.86 24.04 -42.19
CA LEU A 621 37.77 23.30 -43.04
C LEU A 621 36.94 22.41 -43.98
N SER A 622 37.16 22.58 -45.28
CA SER A 622 36.86 21.60 -46.33
C SER A 622 38.02 21.64 -47.33
N PRO A 623 38.33 20.54 -48.03
CA PRO A 623 37.91 19.14 -47.86
C PRO A 623 38.88 18.31 -47.00
#